data_AF-A0A0V0QQW1-F1
#
_entry.id   AF-A0A0V0QQW1-F1
#
_cell.length_a   1.000
_cell.length_b   1.000
_cell.length_c   1.000
_cell.angle_alpha   90.00
_cell.angle_beta   90.00
_cell.angle_gamma   90.00
#
_symmetry.space_group_name_H-M   'P 1'
#
loop_
_entity.id
_entity.type
_entity.pdbx_description
1 polymer ?
#
loop_
_entity_poly.entity_id
_entity_poly.type
_entity_poly.pdbx_seq_one_letter_code
_entity_poly.pdbx_strand_id
1 'polypeptide(L)'
;MQPSPNKQRHKTVLELQMINEQFNKPNLIAPQPWDRRQISRDIPPQPKNKPRPSVLLQELQKADARDFMEDGRETKFYYEKYRTVELCKFMLILMAQGMNILSVYFIFSTFTNETDGSQREVFYYLNEILTLIMLIRIIPMLQTILIFSRFAGARPNRVCSFYGCQGDQLFRIKCMMKKYPMMIFCISYLISLLFFAFAIRICERPLVRIQDEFWQDQVKEAEANGEQFFFGSQDFNNYTVALWMVLITLPTVGYGDRFPRTILGRSITTIMAIVAAFLFSILVNALSNSLELTNNQKKAYTIKRKVNAKKSVNEKRLIIQLTKQNYRQKNINKNQSTNQNIFQ
;
A
#
# COMPACT_ATOMS: atom_id res chain seq x y z
N MET A 1 -37.09 48.15 11.06
CA MET A 1 -36.37 49.01 10.10
C MET A 1 -35.64 48.14 9.09
N GLN A 2 -36.20 47.94 7.90
CA GLN A 2 -35.55 47.19 6.82
C GLN A 2 -34.54 48.11 6.10
N PRO A 3 -33.33 47.64 5.78
CA PRO A 3 -32.33 48.48 5.12
C PRO A 3 -32.76 48.83 3.69
N SER A 4 -32.42 50.04 3.24
CA SER A 4 -32.85 50.57 1.93
C SER A 4 -32.35 49.69 0.76
N PRO A 5 -33.13 49.59 -0.34
CA PRO A 5 -32.84 48.70 -1.47
C PRO A 5 -31.49 48.99 -2.17
N ASN A 6 -30.94 50.19 -2.03
CA ASN A 6 -29.59 50.53 -2.52
C ASN A 6 -28.47 49.89 -1.70
N LYS A 7 -28.67 49.69 -0.39
CA LYS A 7 -27.68 49.05 0.49
C LYS A 7 -27.57 47.54 0.23
N GLN A 8 -28.68 46.89 -0.14
CA GLN A 8 -28.70 45.47 -0.54
C GLN A 8 -28.08 45.22 -1.90
N ARG A 9 -28.26 46.12 -2.88
CA ARG A 9 -27.58 46.04 -4.19
C ARG A 9 -26.07 46.22 -4.07
N HIS A 10 -25.61 47.18 -3.25
CA HIS A 10 -24.17 47.34 -3.03
C HIS A 10 -23.53 46.12 -2.36
N LYS A 11 -24.23 45.51 -1.39
CA LYS A 11 -23.76 44.29 -0.72
C LYS A 11 -23.64 43.09 -1.68
N THR A 12 -24.61 42.92 -2.57
CA THR A 12 -24.59 41.84 -3.58
C THR A 12 -23.54 42.07 -4.66
N VAL A 13 -23.27 43.32 -5.07
CA VAL A 13 -22.19 43.63 -6.01
C VAL A 13 -20.81 43.37 -5.38
N LEU A 14 -20.61 43.75 -4.11
CA LEU A 14 -19.39 43.47 -3.36
C LEU A 14 -19.16 41.97 -3.12
N GLU A 15 -20.21 41.19 -2.82
CA GLU A 15 -20.11 39.73 -2.73
C GLU A 15 -19.76 39.09 -4.07
N LEU A 16 -20.34 39.57 -5.17
CA LEU A 16 -20.00 39.08 -6.52
C LEU A 16 -18.56 39.45 -6.93
N GLN A 17 -18.05 40.62 -6.50
CA GLN A 17 -16.66 41.01 -6.72
C GLN A 17 -15.69 40.17 -5.89
N MET A 18 -15.98 39.90 -4.61
CA MET A 18 -15.17 39.02 -3.77
C MET A 18 -15.14 37.58 -4.29
N ILE A 19 -16.27 37.09 -4.80
CA ILE A 19 -16.36 35.77 -5.45
C ILE A 19 -15.51 35.77 -6.73
N ASN A 20 -15.59 36.82 -7.55
CA ASN A 20 -14.80 36.92 -8.79
C ASN A 20 -13.28 37.02 -8.52
N GLU A 21 -12.86 37.70 -7.45
CA GLU A 21 -11.46 37.72 -6.99
C GLU A 21 -10.99 36.38 -6.43
N GLN A 22 -11.86 35.62 -5.75
CA GLN A 22 -11.54 34.25 -5.32
C GLN A 22 -11.41 33.28 -6.51
N PHE A 23 -12.19 33.48 -7.58
CA PHE A 23 -12.11 32.65 -8.79
C PHE A 23 -10.90 33.00 -9.69
N ASN A 24 -10.36 34.22 -9.60
CA ASN A 24 -9.22 34.66 -10.40
C ASN A 24 -7.84 34.51 -9.72
N LYS A 25 -7.80 34.05 -8.46
CA LYS A 25 -6.54 33.61 -7.85
C LYS A 25 -6.21 32.21 -8.38
N PRO A 26 -5.10 32.02 -9.11
CA PRO A 26 -4.59 30.68 -9.33
C PRO A 26 -4.20 30.13 -7.96
N ASN A 27 -5.00 29.22 -7.41
CA ASN A 27 -4.60 28.36 -6.28
C ASN A 27 -3.49 27.42 -6.78
N LEU A 28 -2.30 27.98 -6.92
CA LEU A 28 -1.04 27.28 -6.95
C LEU A 28 -0.42 27.47 -5.57
N ILE A 29 -0.72 26.56 -4.66
CA ILE A 29 0.29 26.17 -3.68
C ILE A 29 1.38 25.50 -4.54
N ALA A 30 2.32 26.30 -5.03
CA ALA A 30 3.51 25.75 -5.65
C ALA A 30 4.20 24.91 -4.58
N PRO A 31 4.52 23.62 -4.82
CA PRO A 31 5.45 22.93 -3.94
C PRO A 31 6.74 23.76 -3.89
N GLN A 32 7.25 23.98 -2.68
CA GLN A 32 8.52 24.64 -2.42
C GLN A 32 9.55 24.19 -3.47
N PRO A 33 10.32 25.10 -4.09
CA PRO A 33 11.28 24.73 -5.11
C PRO A 33 12.38 23.92 -4.45
N TRP A 34 12.25 22.59 -4.48
CA TRP A 34 13.36 21.67 -4.25
C TRP A 34 14.50 22.15 -5.15
N ASP A 35 15.66 22.38 -4.53
CA ASP A 35 16.79 23.05 -5.15
C ASP A 35 17.27 22.23 -6.36
N ARG A 36 16.80 22.62 -7.55
CA ARG A 36 17.05 21.93 -8.84
C ARG A 36 18.56 21.79 -9.12
N ARG A 37 19.37 22.59 -8.41
CA ARG A 37 20.84 22.59 -8.42
C ARG A 37 21.46 21.43 -7.66
N GLN A 38 20.83 20.89 -6.61
CA GLN A 38 21.33 19.71 -5.89
C GLN A 38 21.08 18.43 -6.70
N ILE A 39 19.88 18.24 -7.25
CA ILE A 39 19.55 17.09 -8.10
C ILE A 39 20.44 17.03 -9.35
N SER A 40 20.85 18.18 -9.90
CA SER A 40 21.72 18.24 -11.09
C SER A 40 23.16 17.81 -10.84
N ARG A 41 23.64 17.78 -9.59
CA ARG A 41 25.01 17.33 -9.27
C ARG A 41 25.12 15.81 -9.17
N ASP A 42 24.03 15.14 -8.83
CA ASP A 42 23.98 13.67 -8.68
C ASP A 42 23.57 12.95 -9.98
N ILE A 43 23.21 13.70 -11.02
CA ILE A 43 22.85 13.14 -12.33
C ILE A 43 24.11 13.04 -13.20
N PRO A 44 24.52 11.85 -13.65
CA PRO A 44 25.62 11.73 -14.62
C PRO A 44 25.32 12.55 -15.88
N PRO A 45 26.33 13.16 -16.52
CA PRO A 45 26.13 14.05 -17.66
C PRO A 45 25.32 13.35 -18.74
N GLN A 46 24.15 13.91 -19.04
CA GLN A 46 23.24 13.38 -20.04
C GLN A 46 23.91 13.43 -21.43
N PRO A 47 23.83 12.37 -22.25
CA PRO A 47 24.44 12.38 -23.57
C PRO A 47 23.83 13.51 -24.42
N LYS A 48 24.69 14.28 -25.10
CA LYS A 48 24.32 15.52 -25.81
C LYS A 48 23.32 15.32 -26.96
N ASN A 49 23.13 14.09 -27.44
CA ASN A 49 22.14 13.73 -28.46
C ASN A 49 21.17 12.68 -27.92
N LYS A 50 20.04 13.11 -27.35
CA LYS A 50 18.92 12.18 -27.05
C LYS A 50 18.17 11.87 -28.35
N PRO A 51 18.10 10.59 -28.79
CA PRO A 51 17.28 10.23 -29.93
C PRO A 51 15.81 10.53 -29.65
N ARG A 52 15.05 10.96 -30.68
CA ARG A 52 13.61 11.21 -30.53
C ARG A 52 12.90 9.92 -30.11
N PRO A 53 11.83 9.99 -29.27
CA PRO A 53 11.10 8.80 -28.82
C PRO A 53 10.61 7.90 -29.98
N SER A 54 10.24 8.50 -31.12
CA SER A 54 9.83 7.78 -32.32
C SER A 54 10.97 6.98 -32.96
N VAL A 55 12.16 7.58 -33.03
CA VAL A 55 13.38 6.92 -33.54
C VAL A 55 13.81 5.81 -32.60
N LEU A 56 13.71 6.02 -31.28
CA LEU A 56 13.99 5.00 -30.27
C LEU A 56 13.01 3.82 -30.38
N LEU A 57 11.72 4.08 -30.61
CA LEU A 57 10.72 3.02 -30.81
C LEU A 57 11.00 2.20 -32.07
N GLN A 58 11.44 2.87 -33.13
CA GLN A 58 11.79 2.25 -34.40
C GLN A 58 13.10 1.44 -34.30
N GLU A 59 14.09 1.95 -33.56
CA GLU A 59 15.32 1.24 -33.15
C GLU A 59 14.98 0.02 -32.29
N LEU A 60 14.05 0.16 -31.34
CA LEU A 60 13.58 -0.93 -30.47
C LEU A 60 12.83 -2.00 -31.28
N GLN A 61 12.01 -1.62 -32.26
CA GLN A 61 11.35 -2.56 -33.17
C GLN A 61 12.35 -3.28 -34.09
N LYS A 62 13.34 -2.56 -34.61
CA LYS A 62 14.45 -3.16 -35.39
C LYS A 62 15.36 -4.02 -34.52
N ALA A 63 15.54 -3.69 -33.25
CA ALA A 63 16.23 -4.52 -32.27
C ALA A 63 15.38 -5.75 -31.91
N ASP A 64 14.05 -5.63 -31.80
CA ASP A 64 13.13 -6.76 -31.60
C ASP A 64 13.26 -7.79 -32.75
N ALA A 65 13.32 -7.31 -33.99
CA ALA A 65 13.54 -8.13 -35.17
C ALA A 65 14.96 -8.74 -35.25
N ARG A 66 15.98 -8.03 -34.73
CA ARG A 66 17.37 -8.54 -34.63
C ARG A 66 17.58 -9.46 -33.44
N ASP A 67 16.82 -9.33 -32.35
CA ASP A 67 16.91 -10.14 -31.14
C ASP A 67 16.10 -11.45 -31.24
N PHE A 68 15.21 -11.63 -32.23
CA PHE A 68 14.84 -13.00 -32.65
C PHE A 68 16.08 -13.81 -33.08
N MET A 69 17.14 -13.10 -33.46
CA MET A 69 18.49 -13.58 -33.73
C MET A 69 19.48 -13.10 -32.65
N GLU A 70 19.08 -13.02 -31.37
CA GLU A 70 20.05 -12.73 -30.29
C GLU A 70 21.09 -13.86 -30.22
N ASP A 71 22.36 -13.47 -30.37
CA ASP A 71 23.52 -14.36 -30.47
C ASP A 71 23.65 -15.21 -29.20
N GLY A 72 23.40 -16.52 -29.31
CA GLY A 72 23.27 -17.44 -28.16
C GLY A 72 24.49 -17.54 -27.24
N ARG A 73 25.61 -16.87 -27.56
CA ARG A 73 26.82 -16.79 -26.75
C ARG A 73 26.71 -15.80 -25.58
N GLU A 74 26.15 -14.61 -25.77
CA GLU A 74 26.05 -13.63 -24.68
C GLU A 74 24.99 -14.04 -23.66
N THR A 75 23.85 -14.54 -24.14
CA THR A 75 22.79 -15.11 -23.29
C THR A 75 23.33 -16.28 -22.47
N LYS A 76 24.17 -17.13 -23.07
CA LYS A 76 24.83 -18.26 -22.38
C LYS A 76 25.81 -17.79 -21.31
N PHE A 77 26.59 -16.73 -21.54
CA PHE A 77 27.52 -16.20 -20.54
C PHE A 77 26.80 -15.63 -19.30
N TYR A 78 25.77 -14.81 -19.51
CA TYR A 78 24.95 -14.29 -18.39
C TYR A 78 24.20 -15.41 -17.69
N TYR A 79 23.64 -16.36 -18.45
CA TYR A 79 22.94 -17.52 -17.92
C TYR A 79 23.85 -18.42 -17.09
N GLU A 80 25.09 -18.67 -17.51
CA GLU A 80 26.05 -19.47 -16.75
C GLU A 80 26.49 -18.80 -15.46
N LYS A 81 26.81 -17.50 -15.48
CA LYS A 81 27.20 -16.77 -14.27
C LYS A 81 26.03 -16.70 -13.26
N TYR A 82 24.80 -16.51 -13.73
CA TYR A 82 23.61 -16.52 -12.87
C TYR A 82 23.29 -17.93 -12.34
N ARG A 83 23.40 -18.94 -13.20
CA ARG A 83 23.18 -20.35 -12.84
C ARG A 83 24.15 -20.79 -11.75
N THR A 84 25.41 -20.40 -11.82
CA THR A 84 26.41 -20.74 -10.79
C THR A 84 26.09 -20.07 -9.45
N VAL A 85 25.68 -18.80 -9.46
CA VAL A 85 25.28 -18.10 -8.22
C VAL A 85 24.02 -18.72 -7.61
N GLU A 86 23.03 -19.04 -8.43
CA GLU A 86 21.78 -19.68 -7.97
C GLU A 86 22.01 -21.13 -7.51
N LEU A 87 22.89 -21.90 -8.17
CA LEU A 87 23.32 -23.22 -7.70
C LEU A 87 24.08 -23.14 -6.38
N CYS A 88 24.96 -22.15 -6.20
CA CYS A 88 25.68 -21.97 -4.94
C CYS A 88 24.72 -21.65 -3.79
N LYS A 89 23.75 -20.76 -4.03
CA LYS A 89 22.66 -20.49 -3.07
C LYS A 89 21.85 -21.76 -2.78
N PHE A 90 21.46 -22.52 -3.80
CA PHE A 90 20.71 -23.77 -3.66
C PHE A 90 21.48 -24.85 -2.88
N MET A 91 22.79 -25.00 -3.11
CA MET A 91 23.63 -25.96 -2.39
C MET A 91 23.84 -25.55 -0.92
N LEU A 92 24.03 -24.26 -0.63
CA LEU A 92 24.03 -23.75 0.75
C LEU A 92 22.67 -23.97 1.43
N ILE A 93 21.57 -23.84 0.69
CA ILE A 93 20.20 -24.08 1.16
C ILE A 93 20.00 -25.56 1.54
N LEU A 94 20.49 -26.49 0.70
CA LEU A 94 20.49 -27.94 0.92
C LEU A 94 21.36 -28.36 2.11
N MET A 95 22.57 -27.81 2.23
CA MET A 95 23.45 -28.08 3.37
C MET A 95 22.82 -27.63 4.70
N ALA A 96 22.15 -26.47 4.70
CA ALA A 96 21.43 -26.01 5.88
C ALA A 96 20.13 -26.80 6.17
N GLN A 97 19.51 -27.44 5.16
CA GLN A 97 18.45 -28.43 5.40
C GLN A 97 18.99 -29.71 6.08
N GLY A 98 20.24 -30.10 5.79
CA GLY A 98 20.93 -31.19 6.51
C GLY A 98 21.17 -30.88 7.99
N MET A 99 21.41 -29.61 8.34
CA MET A 99 21.63 -29.18 9.73
C MET A 99 20.36 -29.22 10.60
N ASN A 100 19.16 -29.18 10.00
CA ASN A 100 17.88 -29.27 10.74
C ASN A 100 17.65 -30.65 11.40
N ILE A 101 18.46 -31.66 11.05
CA ILE A 101 18.37 -33.01 11.60
C ILE A 101 19.08 -33.12 12.97
N LEU A 102 20.01 -32.22 13.30
CA LEU A 102 20.67 -32.22 14.61
C LEU A 102 19.81 -31.49 15.66
N SER A 103 19.16 -32.26 16.53
CA SER A 103 18.47 -31.76 17.72
C SER A 103 19.47 -31.48 18.85
N VAL A 104 20.14 -30.33 18.79
CA VAL A 104 20.98 -29.82 19.87
C VAL A 104 20.22 -28.70 20.60
N TYR A 105 20.24 -28.71 21.94
CA TYR A 105 19.64 -27.69 22.80
C TYR A 105 20.57 -26.47 22.86
N PHE A 106 20.05 -25.24 22.86
CA PHE A 106 20.97 -24.10 22.98
C PHE A 106 20.47 -22.85 23.74
N ILE A 107 19.17 -22.57 23.86
CA ILE A 107 18.75 -21.26 24.41
C ILE A 107 17.56 -21.35 25.37
N PHE A 108 17.73 -20.68 26.52
CA PHE A 108 16.71 -20.39 27.52
C PHE A 108 16.10 -19.01 27.23
N SER A 109 14.78 -18.90 27.24
CA SER A 109 14.07 -17.62 27.25
C SER A 109 13.00 -17.64 28.32
N THR A 110 12.73 -16.53 28.97
CA THR A 110 11.66 -16.42 29.97
C THR A 110 10.36 -15.99 29.31
N PHE A 111 9.24 -16.59 29.72
CA PHE A 111 7.90 -16.05 29.43
C PHE A 111 7.13 -15.81 30.72
N THR A 112 6.24 -14.82 30.69
CA THR A 112 5.38 -14.43 31.82
C THR A 112 4.06 -15.19 31.75
N ASN A 113 3.73 -15.96 32.78
CA ASN A 113 2.39 -16.54 32.92
C ASN A 113 1.37 -15.47 33.29
N GLU A 114 0.19 -15.55 32.69
CA GLU A 114 -0.89 -14.58 32.92
C GLU A 114 -1.68 -14.85 34.19
N THR A 115 -1.73 -16.11 34.64
CA THR A 115 -2.48 -16.53 35.83
C THR A 115 -1.73 -16.20 37.12
N ASP A 116 -0.40 -16.39 37.14
CA ASP A 116 0.40 -16.26 38.36
C ASP A 116 1.40 -15.09 38.32
N GLY A 117 1.55 -14.41 37.18
CA GLY A 117 2.62 -13.43 36.98
C GLY A 117 4.05 -14.01 37.04
N SER A 118 4.17 -15.32 37.26
CA SER A 118 5.43 -16.04 37.41
C SER A 118 6.17 -16.13 36.08
N GLN A 119 7.48 -15.90 36.11
CA GLN A 119 8.34 -16.13 34.96
C GLN A 119 8.71 -17.61 34.90
N ARG A 120 8.39 -18.27 33.79
CA ARG A 120 8.85 -19.63 33.52
C ARG A 120 9.89 -19.63 32.42
N GLU A 121 10.88 -20.48 32.56
CA GLU A 121 11.92 -20.67 31.56
C GLU A 121 11.42 -21.59 30.45
N VAL A 122 11.78 -21.25 29.22
CA VAL A 122 11.36 -21.89 27.98
C VAL A 122 12.60 -22.23 27.18
N PHE A 123 12.67 -23.46 26.67
CA PHE A 123 13.83 -23.96 25.93
C PHE A 123 13.53 -24.03 24.43
N TYR A 124 14.38 -23.39 23.62
CA TYR A 124 14.34 -23.48 22.16
C TYR A 124 15.33 -24.53 21.65
N TYR A 125 14.88 -25.32 20.67
CA TYR A 125 15.76 -26.22 19.95
C TYR A 125 16.52 -25.48 18.85
N LEU A 126 17.73 -25.93 18.54
CA LEU A 126 18.53 -25.34 17.46
C LEU A 126 17.81 -25.44 16.09
N ASN A 127 17.07 -26.52 15.85
CA ASN A 127 16.29 -26.69 14.62
C ASN A 127 15.18 -25.61 14.46
N GLU A 128 14.56 -25.15 15.55
CA GLU A 128 13.55 -24.09 15.53
C GLU A 128 14.18 -22.74 15.15
N ILE A 129 15.36 -22.45 15.69
CA ILE A 129 16.09 -21.22 15.36
C ILE A 129 16.63 -21.28 13.92
N LEU A 130 17.18 -22.43 13.51
CA LEU A 130 17.65 -22.65 12.15
C LEU A 130 16.50 -22.53 11.13
N THR A 131 15.33 -23.11 11.41
CA THR A 131 14.13 -22.95 10.56
C THR A 131 13.65 -21.50 10.50
N LEU A 132 13.75 -20.74 11.60
CA LEU A 132 13.46 -19.31 11.59
C LEU A 132 14.44 -18.53 10.69
N ILE A 133 15.74 -18.83 10.77
CA ILE A 133 16.77 -18.23 9.90
C ILE A 133 16.54 -18.61 8.43
N MET A 134 16.05 -19.82 8.14
CA MET A 134 15.73 -20.25 6.78
C MET A 134 14.62 -19.40 6.14
N LEU A 135 13.79 -18.69 6.90
CA LEU A 135 12.78 -17.80 6.34
C LEU A 135 13.38 -16.62 5.56
N ILE A 136 14.62 -16.20 5.86
CA ILE A 136 15.34 -15.16 5.09
C ILE A 136 15.50 -15.54 3.61
N ARG A 137 15.39 -16.83 3.26
CA ARG A 137 15.46 -17.35 1.88
C ARG A 137 14.35 -16.83 0.97
N ILE A 138 13.33 -16.15 1.50
CA ILE A 138 12.35 -15.48 0.66
C ILE A 138 12.95 -14.34 -0.19
N ILE A 139 14.07 -13.74 0.25
CA ILE A 139 14.77 -12.67 -0.46
C ILE A 139 15.37 -13.17 -1.79
N PRO A 140 16.20 -14.24 -1.84
CA PRO A 140 16.69 -14.75 -3.12
C PRO A 140 15.57 -15.27 -4.02
N MET A 141 14.48 -15.84 -3.46
CA MET A 141 13.32 -16.23 -4.26
C MET A 141 12.67 -15.01 -4.96
N LEU A 142 12.52 -13.90 -4.24
CA LEU A 142 12.04 -12.64 -4.81
C LEU A 142 13.01 -12.10 -5.87
N GLN A 143 14.33 -12.19 -5.65
CA GLN A 143 15.33 -11.81 -6.64
C GLN A 143 15.17 -12.62 -7.94
N THR A 144 14.99 -13.94 -7.84
CA THR A 144 14.73 -14.85 -8.96
C THR A 144 13.51 -14.42 -9.77
N ILE A 145 12.40 -14.11 -9.10
CA ILE A 145 11.19 -13.60 -9.76
C ILE A 145 11.46 -12.30 -10.54
N LEU A 146 12.27 -11.39 -9.99
CA LEU A 146 12.61 -10.12 -10.64
C LEU A 146 13.52 -10.31 -11.87
N ILE A 147 14.29 -11.39 -11.95
CA ILE A 147 15.12 -11.72 -13.11
C ILE A 147 14.28 -12.28 -14.26
N PHE A 148 13.25 -13.05 -13.95
CA PHE A 148 12.28 -13.50 -14.97
C PHE A 148 11.34 -12.38 -15.43
N SER A 149 11.34 -11.23 -14.75
CA SER A 149 10.53 -10.10 -15.16
C SER A 149 10.99 -9.55 -16.52
N ARG A 150 10.03 -9.10 -17.33
CA ARG A 150 10.29 -8.47 -18.65
C ARG A 150 11.25 -7.27 -18.59
N PHE A 151 11.43 -6.67 -17.41
CA PHE A 151 12.31 -5.52 -17.18
C PHE A 151 13.78 -5.89 -16.94
N ALA A 152 14.10 -7.19 -16.79
CA ALA A 152 15.46 -7.66 -16.56
C ALA A 152 16.26 -7.95 -17.84
N GLY A 153 15.61 -7.94 -19.02
CA GLY A 153 16.25 -8.27 -20.29
C GLY A 153 17.30 -7.26 -20.76
N ALA A 154 18.00 -7.60 -21.86
CA ALA A 154 19.02 -6.73 -22.45
C ALA A 154 18.44 -5.39 -22.95
N ARG A 155 17.22 -5.40 -23.51
CA ARG A 155 16.60 -4.20 -24.12
C ARG A 155 16.32 -3.07 -23.12
N PRO A 156 15.62 -3.30 -21.97
CA PRO A 156 15.46 -2.27 -20.96
C PRO A 156 16.80 -1.72 -20.45
N ASN A 157 17.82 -2.57 -20.29
CA ASN A 157 19.15 -2.14 -19.85
C ASN A 157 19.85 -1.25 -20.87
N ARG A 158 19.77 -1.56 -22.18
CA ARG A 158 20.27 -0.68 -23.26
C ARG A 158 19.55 0.67 -23.23
N VAL A 159 18.22 0.67 -23.04
CA VAL A 159 17.43 1.91 -22.89
C VAL A 159 17.88 2.71 -21.68
N CYS A 160 18.10 2.07 -20.53
CA CYS A 160 18.59 2.76 -19.33
C CYS A 160 19.96 3.40 -19.58
N SER A 161 20.86 2.71 -20.28
CA SER A 161 22.18 3.24 -20.65
C SER A 161 22.10 4.51 -21.50
N PHE A 162 21.18 4.59 -22.47
CA PHE A 162 20.95 5.82 -23.26
C PHE A 162 20.53 7.02 -22.41
N TYR A 163 19.87 6.79 -21.27
CA TYR A 163 19.47 7.84 -20.33
C TYR A 163 20.49 8.06 -19.19
N GLY A 164 21.62 7.36 -19.21
CA GLY A 164 22.65 7.43 -18.16
C GLY A 164 22.23 6.76 -16.84
N CYS A 165 21.32 5.79 -16.89
CA CYS A 165 20.83 5.05 -15.72
C CYS A 165 21.29 3.59 -15.77
N GLN A 166 21.65 3.00 -14.63
CA GLN A 166 21.94 1.57 -14.52
C GLN A 166 20.65 0.78 -14.27
N GLY A 167 20.51 -0.38 -14.93
CA GLY A 167 19.32 -1.24 -14.84
C GLY A 167 19.23 -2.05 -13.55
N ASP A 168 19.33 -1.38 -12.40
CA ASP A 168 19.40 -2.00 -11.08
C ASP A 168 18.12 -2.75 -10.70
N GLN A 169 18.23 -3.70 -9.77
CA GLN A 169 17.08 -4.46 -9.28
C GLN A 169 16.00 -3.54 -8.67
N LEU A 170 16.41 -2.48 -7.96
CA LEU A 170 15.49 -1.50 -7.42
C LEU A 170 14.72 -0.74 -8.52
N PHE A 171 15.39 -0.42 -9.64
CA PHE A 171 14.74 0.20 -10.78
C PHE A 171 13.67 -0.73 -11.39
N ARG A 172 13.98 -2.03 -11.51
CA ARG A 172 13.03 -3.04 -12.00
C ARG A 172 11.79 -3.15 -11.11
N ILE A 173 11.97 -3.15 -9.79
CA ILE A 173 10.85 -3.15 -8.83
C ILE A 173 9.99 -1.89 -9.02
N LYS A 174 10.60 -0.70 -9.15
CA LYS A 174 9.88 0.55 -9.39
C LYS A 174 9.07 0.52 -10.69
N CYS A 175 9.63 -0.03 -11.77
CA CYS A 175 8.92 -0.20 -13.04
C CYS A 175 7.71 -1.13 -12.90
N MET A 176 7.89 -2.25 -12.19
CA MET A 176 6.82 -3.20 -11.89
C MET A 176 5.70 -2.55 -11.07
N MET A 177 6.04 -1.82 -10.01
CA MET A 177 5.11 -1.06 -9.17
C MET A 177 4.34 0.00 -9.96
N LYS A 178 4.95 0.61 -10.98
CA LYS A 178 4.24 1.58 -11.83
C LYS A 178 3.24 0.91 -12.77
N LYS A 179 3.54 -0.29 -13.27
CA LYS A 179 2.69 -1.00 -14.24
C LYS A 179 1.52 -1.73 -13.60
N TYR A 180 1.77 -2.44 -12.50
CA TYR A 180 0.75 -3.24 -11.80
C TYR A 180 0.80 -3.03 -10.28
N PRO A 181 0.48 -1.82 -9.79
CA PRO A 181 0.63 -1.48 -8.37
C PRO A 181 -0.26 -2.36 -7.47
N MET A 182 -1.52 -2.60 -7.86
CA MET A 182 -2.47 -3.38 -7.05
C MET A 182 -2.12 -4.86 -6.98
N MET A 183 -1.67 -5.46 -8.09
CA MET A 183 -1.30 -6.87 -8.13
C MET A 183 -0.09 -7.15 -7.24
N ILE A 184 0.90 -6.25 -7.26
CA ILE A 184 2.10 -6.36 -6.42
C ILE A 184 1.73 -6.24 -4.95
N PHE A 185 0.85 -5.31 -4.59
CA PHE A 185 0.32 -5.22 -3.23
C PHE A 185 -0.32 -6.54 -2.81
N CYS A 186 -1.28 -7.09 -3.57
CA CYS A 186 -1.97 -8.33 -3.23
C CYS A 186 -1.02 -9.52 -3.05
N ILE A 187 -0.04 -9.68 -3.94
CA ILE A 187 0.94 -10.77 -3.87
C ILE A 187 1.86 -10.58 -2.64
N SER A 188 2.38 -9.37 -2.42
CA SER A 188 3.25 -9.08 -1.28
C SER A 188 2.52 -9.23 0.06
N TYR A 189 1.23 -8.90 0.11
CA TYR A 189 0.38 -9.07 1.28
C TYR A 189 0.15 -10.56 1.58
N LEU A 190 -0.19 -11.35 0.57
CA LEU A 190 -0.38 -12.80 0.71
C LEU A 190 0.90 -13.51 1.16
N ILE A 191 2.04 -13.14 0.58
CA ILE A 191 3.34 -13.68 0.98
C ILE A 191 3.65 -13.32 2.45
N SER A 192 3.40 -12.07 2.84
CA SER A 192 3.64 -11.60 4.22
C SER A 192 2.76 -12.33 5.22
N LEU A 193 1.48 -12.59 4.90
CA LEU A 193 0.57 -13.39 5.72
C LEU A 193 1.15 -14.76 6.05
N LEU A 194 1.57 -15.50 5.02
CA LEU A 194 2.09 -16.86 5.19
C LEU A 194 3.45 -16.85 5.91
N PHE A 195 4.30 -15.89 5.59
CA PHE A 195 5.62 -15.72 6.21
C PHE A 195 5.52 -15.48 7.72
N PHE A 196 4.75 -14.47 8.14
CA PHE A 196 4.64 -14.13 9.55
C PHE A 196 3.83 -15.17 10.34
N ALA A 197 2.82 -15.80 9.73
CA ALA A 197 2.07 -16.88 10.38
C ALA A 197 2.99 -18.07 10.70
N PHE A 198 3.86 -18.44 9.77
CA PHE A 198 4.83 -19.51 10.00
C PHE A 198 5.92 -19.09 11.01
N ALA A 199 6.38 -17.84 10.97
CA ALA A 199 7.38 -17.32 11.91
C ALA A 199 6.87 -17.30 13.36
N ILE A 200 5.64 -16.81 13.59
CA ILE A 200 5.00 -16.79 14.92
C ILE A 200 4.78 -18.22 15.41
N ARG A 201 4.33 -19.12 14.53
CA ARG A 201 4.17 -20.54 14.89
C ARG A 201 5.46 -21.14 15.42
N ILE A 202 6.61 -20.89 14.78
CA ILE A 202 7.92 -21.37 15.24
C ILE A 202 8.27 -20.77 16.61
N CYS A 203 8.09 -19.46 16.79
CA CYS A 203 8.45 -18.81 18.05
C CYS A 203 7.60 -19.23 19.25
N GLU A 204 6.33 -19.60 19.03
CA GLU A 204 5.41 -20.05 20.06
C GLU A 204 5.38 -21.58 20.23
N ARG A 205 6.14 -22.34 19.42
CA ARG A 205 6.28 -23.80 19.58
C ARG A 205 6.65 -24.29 20.97
N PRO A 206 7.58 -23.68 21.71
CA PRO A 206 8.00 -24.26 22.98
C PRO A 206 6.95 -24.10 24.09
N LEU A 207 6.00 -23.16 23.95
CA LEU A 207 4.90 -23.02 24.91
C LEU A 207 3.98 -24.23 24.88
N VAL A 208 3.72 -24.79 23.69
CA VAL A 208 2.89 -26.00 23.54
C VAL A 208 3.45 -27.14 24.40
N ARG A 209 4.78 -27.28 24.48
CA ARG A 209 5.43 -28.34 25.26
C ARG A 209 5.22 -28.19 26.76
N ILE A 210 5.34 -26.97 27.27
CA ILE A 210 5.13 -26.67 28.70
C ILE A 210 3.65 -26.81 29.07
N GLN A 211 2.79 -26.37 28.16
CA GLN A 211 1.34 -26.42 28.29
C GLN A 211 0.88 -27.88 28.36
N ASP A 212 1.36 -28.74 27.44
CA ASP A 212 1.04 -30.17 27.43
C ASP A 212 1.50 -30.88 28.72
N GLU A 213 2.67 -30.53 29.27
CA GLU A 213 3.19 -31.12 30.51
C GLU A 213 2.36 -30.69 31.73
N PHE A 214 1.94 -29.43 31.81
CA PHE A 214 1.10 -28.91 32.89
C PHE A 214 -0.36 -29.41 32.82
N TRP A 215 -0.96 -29.41 31.63
CA TRP A 215 -2.34 -29.88 31.47
C TRP A 215 -2.47 -31.39 31.55
N GLN A 216 -1.43 -32.18 31.23
CA GLN A 216 -1.51 -33.63 31.42
C GLN A 216 -1.82 -34.01 32.87
N ASP A 217 -1.31 -33.27 33.83
CA ASP A 217 -1.55 -33.54 35.24
C ASP A 217 -2.97 -33.14 35.65
N GLN A 218 -3.46 -31.98 35.19
CA GLN A 218 -4.84 -31.55 35.46
C GLN A 218 -5.91 -32.37 34.71
N VAL A 219 -5.62 -32.86 33.50
CA VAL A 219 -6.52 -33.75 32.74
C VAL A 219 -6.74 -35.03 33.52
N LYS A 220 -5.66 -35.63 34.03
CA LYS A 220 -5.73 -36.88 34.81
C LYS A 220 -6.58 -36.70 36.06
N GLU A 221 -6.48 -35.55 36.73
CA GLU A 221 -7.28 -35.23 37.91
C GLU A 221 -8.76 -34.96 37.56
N ALA A 222 -9.03 -34.24 36.47
CA ALA A 222 -10.39 -33.97 35.99
C ALA A 222 -11.10 -35.24 35.49
N GLU A 223 -10.39 -36.14 34.81
CA GLU A 223 -10.90 -37.45 34.39
C GLU A 223 -11.19 -38.34 35.59
N ALA A 224 -10.36 -38.29 36.64
CA ALA A 224 -10.63 -38.96 37.91
C ALA A 224 -11.90 -38.43 38.61
N ASN A 225 -12.23 -37.15 38.42
CA ASN A 225 -13.43 -36.51 38.97
C ASN A 225 -14.66 -36.62 38.05
N GLY A 226 -14.55 -37.25 36.88
CA GLY A 226 -15.65 -37.45 35.93
C GLY A 226 -16.13 -36.17 35.22
N GLU A 227 -15.34 -35.10 35.22
CA GLU A 227 -15.69 -33.83 34.57
C GLU A 227 -15.11 -33.74 33.14
N GLN A 228 -15.91 -33.25 32.18
CA GLN A 228 -15.42 -32.97 30.83
C GLN A 228 -14.65 -31.65 30.81
N PHE A 229 -13.32 -31.73 30.76
CA PHE A 229 -12.44 -30.58 30.66
C PHE A 229 -12.36 -30.06 29.20
N PHE A 230 -12.96 -28.89 28.94
CA PHE A 230 -12.89 -28.21 27.63
C PHE A 230 -11.64 -27.32 27.55
N PHE A 231 -10.65 -27.71 26.73
CA PHE A 231 -9.50 -26.86 26.42
C PHE A 231 -9.90 -25.69 25.52
N GLY A 232 -9.93 -24.48 26.08
CA GLY A 232 -9.84 -23.25 25.30
C GLY A 232 -8.45 -23.14 24.68
N SER A 233 -8.16 -23.93 23.65
CA SER A 233 -6.82 -24.12 23.10
C SER A 233 -6.32 -22.84 22.44
N GLN A 234 -5.65 -21.97 23.20
CA GLN A 234 -4.90 -20.80 22.72
C GLN A 234 -3.72 -21.17 21.80
N ASP A 235 -3.57 -22.45 21.48
CA ASP A 235 -2.36 -23.04 20.94
C ASP A 235 -2.11 -22.64 19.49
N PHE A 236 -0.93 -22.05 19.27
CA PHE A 236 -0.36 -21.80 17.95
C PHE A 236 0.10 -23.09 17.24
N ASN A 237 -0.19 -24.28 17.80
CA ASN A 237 0.11 -25.56 17.15
C ASN A 237 -0.62 -25.67 15.80
N ASN A 238 -1.86 -25.21 15.75
CA ASN A 238 -2.65 -25.14 14.52
C ASN A 238 -2.23 -23.92 13.67
N TYR A 239 -1.86 -24.19 12.42
CA TYR A 239 -1.45 -23.13 11.48
C TYR A 239 -2.56 -22.09 11.26
N THR A 240 -3.83 -22.52 11.26
CA THR A 240 -5.00 -21.66 11.10
C THR A 240 -5.10 -20.58 12.18
N VAL A 241 -4.73 -20.90 13.42
CA VAL A 241 -4.73 -19.94 14.54
C VAL A 241 -3.66 -18.87 14.33
N ALA A 242 -2.45 -19.28 13.94
CA ALA A 242 -1.37 -18.33 13.63
C ALA A 242 -1.74 -17.46 12.41
N LEU A 243 -2.36 -18.06 11.39
CA LEU A 243 -2.81 -17.32 10.21
C LEU A 243 -3.92 -16.32 10.57
N TRP A 244 -4.90 -16.70 11.39
CA TRP A 244 -5.94 -15.81 11.88
C TRP A 244 -5.35 -14.60 12.61
N MET A 245 -4.44 -14.85 13.56
CA MET A 245 -3.76 -13.79 14.31
C MET A 245 -3.02 -12.82 13.38
N VAL A 246 -2.28 -13.31 12.40
CA VAL A 246 -1.56 -12.44 11.44
C VAL A 246 -2.54 -11.73 10.50
N LEU A 247 -3.62 -12.38 10.09
CA LEU A 247 -4.66 -11.83 9.23
C LEU A 247 -5.37 -10.64 9.87
N ILE A 248 -5.62 -10.67 11.19
CA ILE A 248 -6.23 -9.54 11.92
C ILE A 248 -5.22 -8.48 12.33
N THR A 249 -3.94 -8.85 12.53
CA THR A 249 -2.93 -7.91 13.01
C THR A 249 -2.26 -7.12 11.88
N LEU A 250 -2.06 -7.70 10.70
CA LEU A 250 -1.58 -6.99 9.51
C LEU A 250 -2.42 -5.76 9.16
N PRO A 251 -3.77 -5.82 9.13
CA PRO A 251 -4.61 -4.65 8.90
C PRO A 251 -4.79 -3.78 10.14
N THR A 252 -4.06 -4.04 11.24
CA THR A 252 -4.14 -3.32 12.52
C THR A 252 -5.50 -3.40 13.23
N VAL A 253 -6.29 -4.46 12.99
CA VAL A 253 -7.56 -4.71 13.70
C VAL A 253 -7.27 -5.22 15.12
N GLY A 254 -6.48 -6.28 15.23
CA GLY A 254 -5.93 -6.78 16.50
C GLY A 254 -6.96 -7.03 17.60
N TYR A 255 -7.86 -8.00 17.42
CA TYR A 255 -8.87 -8.35 18.44
C TYR A 255 -8.29 -8.73 19.81
N GLY A 256 -7.06 -9.24 19.86
CA GLY A 256 -6.38 -9.60 21.11
C GLY A 256 -6.86 -10.94 21.70
N ASP A 257 -7.64 -11.71 20.95
CA ASP A 257 -8.08 -13.08 21.30
C ASP A 257 -6.90 -14.07 21.33
N ARG A 258 -5.92 -13.87 20.45
CA ARG A 258 -4.68 -14.66 20.36
C ARG A 258 -3.48 -13.73 20.21
N PHE A 259 -2.48 -13.88 21.06
CA PHE A 259 -1.26 -13.07 21.04
C PHE A 259 -0.05 -13.91 21.46
N PRO A 260 1.15 -13.59 20.96
CA PRO A 260 2.36 -14.30 21.34
C PRO A 260 2.74 -14.00 22.78
N ARG A 261 3.08 -15.05 23.53
CA ARG A 261 3.54 -14.93 24.92
C ARG A 261 5.06 -14.93 25.02
N THR A 262 5.75 -15.53 24.05
CA THR A 262 7.22 -15.57 24.04
C THR A 262 7.82 -14.22 23.69
N ILE A 263 9.02 -13.95 24.22
CA ILE A 263 9.78 -12.74 23.88
C ILE A 263 10.11 -12.69 22.38
N LEU A 264 10.43 -13.84 21.77
CA LEU A 264 10.71 -13.96 20.34
C LEU A 264 9.46 -13.68 19.51
N GLY A 265 8.31 -14.25 19.88
CA GLY A 265 7.03 -13.99 19.21
C GLY A 265 6.68 -12.50 19.25
N ARG A 266 6.85 -11.85 20.40
CA ARG A 266 6.63 -10.40 20.56
C ARG A 266 7.56 -9.54 19.68
N SER A 267 8.82 -9.95 19.56
CA SER A 267 9.78 -9.27 18.68
C SER A 267 9.37 -9.37 17.20
N ILE A 268 8.90 -10.54 16.76
CA ILE A 268 8.43 -10.76 15.39
C ILE A 268 7.16 -9.98 15.11
N THR A 269 6.21 -9.93 16.05
CA THR A 269 5.01 -9.11 15.88
C THR A 269 5.32 -7.62 15.77
N THR A 270 6.37 -7.15 16.45
CA THR A 270 6.83 -5.75 16.33
C THR A 270 7.37 -5.48 14.93
N ILE A 271 8.20 -6.38 14.40
CA ILE A 271 8.72 -6.29 13.02
C ILE A 271 7.57 -6.36 12.01
N MET A 272 6.62 -7.26 12.22
CA MET A 272 5.42 -7.40 11.40
C MET A 272 4.62 -6.10 11.34
N ALA A 273 4.45 -5.39 12.47
CA ALA A 273 3.75 -4.11 12.49
C ALA A 273 4.46 -3.04 11.63
N ILE A 274 5.80 -3.00 11.64
CA ILE A 274 6.58 -2.09 10.79
C ILE A 274 6.38 -2.44 9.30
N VAL A 275 6.42 -3.74 8.95
CA VAL A 275 6.20 -4.19 7.57
C VAL A 275 4.75 -3.90 7.13
N ALA A 276 3.77 -4.08 8.01
CA ALA A 276 2.37 -3.77 7.76
C ALA A 276 2.17 -2.30 7.38
N ALA A 277 2.78 -1.38 8.15
CA ALA A 277 2.73 0.04 7.87
C ALA A 277 3.31 0.38 6.48
N PHE A 278 4.41 -0.28 6.09
CA PHE A 278 4.99 -0.12 4.75
C PHE A 278 4.07 -0.64 3.64
N LEU A 279 3.45 -1.82 3.83
CA LEU A 279 2.48 -2.38 2.87
C LEU A 279 1.26 -1.47 2.70
N PHE A 280 0.75 -0.89 3.79
CA PHE A 280 -0.33 0.09 3.74
C PHE A 280 0.03 1.35 2.97
N SER A 281 1.26 1.85 3.12
CA SER A 281 1.74 2.99 2.35
C SER A 281 1.71 2.71 0.84
N ILE A 282 2.13 1.51 0.43
CA ILE A 282 2.07 1.07 -0.97
C ILE A 282 0.62 1.00 -1.45
N LEU A 283 -0.31 0.44 -0.65
CA LEU A 283 -1.73 0.36 -0.98
C LEU A 283 -2.34 1.74 -1.21
N VAL A 284 -2.11 2.69 -0.29
CA VAL A 284 -2.66 4.05 -0.39
C VAL A 284 -2.14 4.74 -1.65
N ASN A 285 -0.84 4.62 -1.95
CA ASN A 285 -0.27 5.16 -3.17
C ASN A 285 -0.86 4.50 -4.44
N ALA A 286 -1.01 3.17 -4.43
CA ALA A 286 -1.61 2.43 -5.54
C ALA A 286 -3.06 2.87 -5.81
N LEU A 287 -3.85 2.99 -4.74
CA LEU A 287 -5.25 3.41 -4.79
C LEU A 287 -5.37 4.85 -5.26
N SER A 288 -4.53 5.76 -4.74
CA SER A 288 -4.49 7.16 -5.15
C SER A 288 -4.22 7.31 -6.66
N ASN A 289 -3.23 6.58 -7.19
CA ASN A 289 -2.94 6.57 -8.62
C ASN A 289 -4.08 5.94 -9.45
N SER A 290 -4.76 4.92 -8.92
CA SER A 290 -5.87 4.25 -9.63
C SER A 290 -7.15 5.08 -9.65
N LEU A 291 -7.37 5.93 -8.65
CA LEU A 291 -8.51 6.84 -8.56
C LEU A 291 -8.26 8.14 -9.34
N GLU A 292 -7.03 8.37 -9.80
CA GLU A 292 -6.74 9.55 -10.62
C GLU A 292 -7.48 9.46 -11.96
N LEU A 293 -8.31 10.47 -12.23
CA LEU A 293 -9.04 10.59 -13.48
C LEU A 293 -8.07 10.67 -14.65
N THR A 294 -8.34 9.90 -15.70
CA THR A 294 -7.59 10.04 -16.97
C THR A 294 -7.81 11.42 -17.57
N ASN A 295 -6.89 11.88 -18.42
CA ASN A 295 -7.00 13.21 -19.05
C ASN A 295 -8.32 13.42 -19.80
N ASN A 296 -8.85 12.37 -20.43
CA ASN A 296 -10.13 12.43 -21.13
C ASN A 296 -11.31 12.52 -20.14
N GLN A 297 -11.27 11.77 -19.05
CA GLN A 297 -12.28 11.85 -17.99
C GLN A 297 -12.24 13.22 -17.28
N LYS A 298 -11.06 13.79 -17.04
CA LYS A 298 -10.89 15.15 -16.50
C LYS A 298 -11.56 16.20 -17.40
N LYS A 299 -11.38 16.09 -18.71
CA LYS A 299 -12.05 16.97 -19.70
C LYS A 299 -13.57 16.81 -19.65
N ALA A 300 -14.08 15.57 -19.69
CA ALA A 300 -15.51 15.29 -19.62
C ALA A 300 -16.14 15.80 -18.31
N TYR A 301 -15.47 15.58 -17.17
CA TYR A 301 -15.89 16.08 -15.86
C TYR A 301 -15.97 17.61 -15.85
N THR A 302 -14.97 18.29 -16.41
CA THR A 302 -14.94 19.77 -16.49
C THR A 302 -16.13 20.29 -17.31
N ILE A 303 -16.45 19.65 -18.43
CA ILE A 303 -17.60 20.03 -19.27
C ILE A 303 -18.91 19.80 -18.51
N LYS A 304 -19.10 18.62 -17.91
CA LYS A 304 -20.31 18.30 -17.13
C LYS A 304 -20.50 19.28 -15.97
N ARG A 305 -19.43 19.65 -15.28
CA ARG A 305 -19.44 20.66 -14.21
C ARG A 305 -19.85 22.04 -14.72
N LYS A 306 -19.34 22.48 -15.89
CA LYS A 306 -19.74 23.76 -16.51
C LYS A 306 -21.21 23.78 -16.93
N VAL A 307 -21.74 22.69 -17.47
CA VAL A 307 -23.15 22.58 -17.86
C VAL A 307 -24.06 22.66 -16.63
N ASN A 308 -23.75 21.93 -15.56
CA ASN A 308 -24.53 21.98 -14.32
C ASN A 308 -24.49 23.38 -13.67
N ALA A 309 -23.35 24.07 -13.69
CA ALA A 309 -23.26 25.44 -13.20
C ALA A 309 -24.12 26.42 -14.00
N LYS A 310 -24.19 26.27 -15.33
CA LYS A 310 -25.07 27.11 -16.17
C LYS A 310 -26.55 26.86 -15.86
N LYS A 311 -26.95 25.60 -15.63
CA LYS A 311 -28.32 25.25 -15.24
C LYS A 311 -28.71 25.91 -13.92
N SER A 312 -27.88 25.81 -12.90
CA SER A 312 -28.17 26.41 -11.59
C SER A 312 -28.23 27.94 -11.62
N VAL A 313 -27.43 28.61 -12.45
CA VAL A 313 -27.54 30.06 -12.67
C VAL A 313 -28.84 30.41 -13.37
N ASN A 314 -29.24 29.66 -14.40
CA ASN A 314 -30.49 29.91 -15.12
C ASN A 314 -31.73 29.68 -14.23
N GLU A 315 -31.73 28.64 -13.41
CA GLU A 315 -32.80 28.39 -12.42
C GLU A 315 -32.91 29.55 -11.42
N LYS A 316 -31.79 30.02 -10.86
CA LYS A 316 -31.77 31.19 -9.96
C LYS A 316 -32.25 32.46 -10.65
N ARG A 317 -31.86 32.68 -11.91
CA ARG A 317 -32.32 33.83 -12.72
C ARG A 317 -33.83 33.80 -12.92
N LEU A 318 -34.39 32.62 -13.24
CA LEU A 318 -35.83 32.43 -13.41
C LEU A 318 -36.59 32.79 -12.12
N ILE A 319 -36.12 32.27 -10.97
CA ILE A 319 -36.74 32.56 -9.67
C ILE A 319 -36.74 34.06 -9.38
N ILE A 320 -35.61 34.75 -9.58
CA ILE A 320 -35.51 36.21 -9.36
C ILE A 320 -36.48 36.98 -10.26
N GLN A 321 -36.63 36.57 -11.52
CA GLN A 321 -37.58 37.20 -12.44
C GLN A 321 -39.03 37.03 -11.97
N LEU A 322 -39.41 35.82 -11.56
CA LEU A 322 -40.74 35.53 -11.03
C LEU A 322 -41.01 36.33 -9.74
N THR A 323 -40.04 36.40 -8.82
CA THR A 323 -40.17 37.21 -7.60
C THR A 323 -40.37 38.70 -7.93
N LYS A 324 -39.62 39.24 -8.89
CA LYS A 324 -39.75 40.64 -9.33
C LYS A 324 -41.10 40.93 -9.98
N GLN A 325 -41.62 40.00 -10.79
CA GLN A 325 -42.96 40.10 -11.38
C GLN A 325 -44.05 40.09 -10.30
N ASN A 326 -43.99 39.14 -9.37
CA ASN A 326 -44.93 39.07 -8.24
C ASN A 326 -44.91 40.33 -7.37
N TYR A 327 -43.72 40.91 -7.13
CA TYR A 327 -43.60 42.17 -6.40
C TYR A 327 -44.22 43.36 -7.17
N ARG A 328 -43.97 43.44 -8.49
CA ARG A 328 -44.62 44.46 -9.35
C ARG A 328 -46.14 44.34 -9.33
N GLN A 329 -46.67 43.13 -9.44
CA GLN A 329 -48.12 42.89 -9.41
C GLN A 329 -48.73 43.33 -8.08
N LYS A 330 -48.07 43.03 -6.95
CA LYS A 330 -48.51 43.50 -5.63
C LYS A 330 -48.53 45.02 -5.52
N ASN A 331 -47.54 45.71 -6.07
CA ASN A 331 -47.52 47.18 -6.07
C ASN A 331 -48.61 47.79 -6.97
N ILE A 332 -48.91 47.18 -8.13
CA ILE A 332 -50.02 47.61 -9.00
C ILE A 332 -51.35 47.45 -8.28
N ASN A 333 -51.60 46.28 -7.66
CA ASN A 333 -52.82 46.03 -6.91
C ASN A 333 -52.97 47.00 -5.72
N LYS A 334 -51.85 47.30 -5.03
CA LYS A 334 -51.84 48.29 -3.93
C LYS A 334 -52.20 49.69 -4.43
N ASN A 335 -51.61 50.15 -5.53
CA ASN A 335 -51.93 51.45 -6.11
C ASN A 335 -53.39 51.55 -6.58
N GLN A 336 -53.96 50.48 -7.15
CA GLN A 336 -55.38 50.42 -7.51
C GLN A 336 -56.29 50.53 -6.28
N SER A 337 -55.98 49.81 -5.20
CA SER A 337 -56.74 49.92 -3.94
C SER A 337 -56.61 51.30 -3.28
N THR A 338 -55.46 51.97 -3.43
CA THR A 338 -55.25 53.31 -2.87
C THR A 338 -56.04 54.36 -3.66
N ASN A 339 -56.08 54.24 -5.00
CA ASN A 339 -56.88 55.13 -5.84
C ASN A 339 -58.39 54.94 -5.60
N GLN A 340 -58.88 53.71 -5.42
CA GLN A 340 -60.30 53.48 -5.08
C GLN A 340 -60.72 54.13 -3.75
N ASN A 341 -59.82 54.20 -2.77
CA ASN A 341 -60.07 54.85 -1.48
C ASN A 341 -59.94 56.39 -1.52
N ILE A 342 -59.45 56.99 -2.62
CA ILE A 342 -59.37 58.46 -2.81
C ILE A 342 -60.62 59.00 -3.54
N PHE A 343 -61.35 58.13 -4.25
CA PHE A 343 -62.60 58.46 -4.95
C PHE A 343 -63.88 58.12 -4.14
N GLN A 344 -63.73 57.78 -2.86
CA GLN A 344 -64.78 57.72 -1.85
C GLN A 344 -64.51 58.81 -0.82
#